data_AF-A0A0T6ZCX2-F1
#
_entry.id   AF-A0A0T6ZCX2-F1
#
_cell.length_a   1.000
_cell.length_b   1.000
_cell.length_c   1.000
_cell.angle_alpha   90.00
_cell.angle_beta   90.00
_cell.angle_gamma   90.00
#
_symmetry.space_group_name_H-M   'P 1'
#
loop_
_entity.id
_entity.type
_entity.pdbx_description
1 polymer ?
#
loop_
_entity_poly.entity_id
_entity_poly.type
_entity_poly.pdbx_seq_one_letter_code
_entity_poly.pdbx_strand_id
1 'polypeptide(L)'
;MAQGDRDEQAARPRSGSHTELRKEDGTMLVAVTGRPILPGEFIKIEDVFRDAIRERNLPRRSSEAKELAVRLFELYQNGVDDVVALRAMAKLF
;
A
#
# COMPACT_ATOMS: atom_id res chain seq x y z
N MET A 1 -51.95 16.02 -38.36
CA MET A 1 -51.91 14.55 -38.19
C MET A 1 -51.25 13.99 -39.44
N ALA A 2 -50.09 13.35 -39.30
CA ALA A 2 -49.48 12.53 -40.35
C ALA A 2 -48.62 11.48 -39.64
N GLN A 3 -49.16 10.26 -39.59
CA GLN A 3 -48.49 9.03 -39.20
C GLN A 3 -47.77 8.51 -40.46
N GLY A 4 -46.50 8.15 -40.32
CA GLY A 4 -45.71 7.47 -41.36
C GLY A 4 -44.87 6.38 -40.71
N ASP A 5 -45.21 5.15 -41.07
CA ASP A 5 -44.63 3.85 -40.75
C ASP A 5 -43.09 3.80 -40.74
N ARG A 6 -42.47 3.25 -39.69
CA ARG A 6 -41.92 1.88 -39.62
C ARG A 6 -41.27 1.42 -40.93
N ASP A 7 -39.93 1.37 -40.93
CA ASP A 7 -39.17 0.23 -41.43
C ASP A 7 -37.75 0.22 -40.83
N GLU A 8 -37.57 -0.76 -39.95
CA GLU A 8 -36.42 -1.66 -39.84
C GLU A 8 -35.11 -1.28 -40.56
N GLN A 9 -34.08 -0.92 -39.77
CA GLN A 9 -32.69 -1.23 -40.13
C GLN A 9 -31.87 -1.54 -38.88
N ALA A 10 -31.92 -2.85 -38.58
CA ALA A 10 -30.83 -3.74 -38.22
C ALA A 10 -29.48 -3.19 -37.71
N ALA A 11 -28.93 -3.99 -36.78
CA ALA A 11 -27.54 -4.04 -36.35
C ALA A 11 -27.11 -2.96 -35.35
N ARG A 12 -27.54 -3.18 -34.11
CA ARG A 12 -26.75 -2.85 -32.92
C ARG A 12 -25.31 -3.38 -33.13
N PRO A 13 -24.24 -2.56 -33.09
CA PRO A 13 -22.98 -3.09 -32.66
C PRO A 13 -23.16 -3.41 -31.17
N ARG A 14 -23.26 -4.71 -30.84
CA ARG A 14 -23.04 -5.15 -29.47
C ARG A 14 -21.63 -4.67 -29.13
N SER A 15 -21.55 -3.60 -28.36
CA SER A 15 -20.32 -3.16 -27.73
C SER A 15 -19.76 -4.39 -27.02
N GLY A 16 -18.70 -4.94 -27.60
CA GLY A 16 -18.03 -6.11 -27.09
C GLY A 16 -17.45 -5.73 -25.75
N SER A 17 -18.16 -6.10 -24.69
CA SER A 17 -17.56 -6.34 -23.38
C SER A 17 -16.60 -7.52 -23.53
N HIS A 18 -15.41 -7.22 -24.02
CA HIS A 18 -14.26 -8.07 -23.92
C HIS A 18 -13.04 -7.17 -23.72
N THR A 19 -12.90 -6.65 -22.51
CA THR A 19 -11.60 -6.18 -22.04
C THR A 19 -10.75 -7.43 -21.88
N GLU A 20 -10.19 -7.89 -22.99
CA GLU A 20 -9.24 -8.98 -23.05
C GLU A 20 -7.91 -8.44 -22.52
N LEU A 21 -7.83 -8.20 -21.21
CA LEU A 21 -6.56 -8.02 -20.50
C LEU A 21 -5.95 -9.40 -20.30
N ARG A 22 -5.57 -10.02 -21.42
CA ARG A 22 -4.56 -11.06 -21.41
C ARG A 22 -3.25 -10.38 -21.75
N LYS A 23 -2.35 -10.23 -20.77
CA LYS A 23 -1.05 -10.92 -20.73
C LYS A 23 -0.43 -10.80 -19.32
N GLU A 24 -0.30 -11.90 -18.58
CA GLU A 24 0.96 -12.68 -18.40
C GLU A 24 2.09 -11.82 -17.78
N ASP A 25 2.09 -11.68 -16.46
CA ASP A 25 3.23 -12.05 -15.60
C ASP A 25 2.84 -11.84 -14.13
N GLY A 26 3.07 -12.87 -13.32
CA GLY A 26 2.72 -12.94 -11.89
C GLY A 26 3.55 -12.03 -10.99
N THR A 27 3.68 -10.76 -11.36
CA THR A 27 4.18 -9.72 -10.47
C THR A 27 2.98 -8.85 -10.09
N MET A 28 2.41 -9.12 -8.92
CA MET A 28 1.56 -8.14 -8.25
C MET A 28 2.41 -6.89 -8.09
N LEU A 29 2.22 -5.89 -8.95
CA LEU A 29 2.60 -4.52 -8.64
C LEU A 29 1.67 -4.10 -7.50
N VAL A 30 2.06 -4.46 -6.28
CA VAL A 30 1.43 -3.90 -5.10
C VAL A 30 1.73 -2.42 -5.19
N ALA A 31 0.72 -1.61 -5.51
CA ALA A 31 0.80 -0.19 -5.26
C ALA A 31 1.18 -0.08 -3.79
N VAL A 32 2.41 0.35 -3.49
CA VAL A 32 2.78 0.71 -2.14
C VAL A 32 1.97 1.98 -1.87
N THR A 33 0.76 1.79 -1.35
CA THR A 33 -0.12 2.87 -0.92
C THR A 33 0.49 3.48 0.33
N GLY A 34 1.52 4.29 0.14
CA GLY A 34 2.34 4.80 1.23
C GLY A 34 3.36 5.79 0.71
N ARG A 35 3.64 6.82 1.51
CA ARG A 35 4.71 7.78 1.21
C ARG A 35 6.05 7.03 1.01
N PRO A 36 6.79 7.26 -0.10
CA PRO A 36 8.08 6.63 -0.29
C PRO A 36 9.03 7.03 0.84
N ILE A 37 9.83 6.07 1.30
CA ILE A 37 10.79 6.28 2.40
C ILE A 37 12.15 6.57 1.78
N LEU A 38 12.61 7.80 1.95
CA LEU A 38 13.91 8.23 1.48
C LEU A 38 15.03 7.68 2.37
N PRO A 39 16.28 7.56 1.88
CA PRO A 39 17.39 7.03 2.67
C PRO A 39 17.60 7.75 4.01
N GLY A 40 17.45 9.08 4.05
CA GLY A 40 17.55 9.86 5.30
C GLY A 40 16.39 9.63 6.27
N GLU A 41 15.22 9.26 5.76
CA GLU A 41 14.04 8.93 6.57
C GLU A 41 14.16 7.51 7.14
N PHE A 42 14.71 6.58 6.35
CA PHE A 42 15.01 5.22 6.81
C PHE A 42 15.95 5.21 8.02
N ILE A 43 17.00 6.05 8.03
CA ILE A 43 17.92 6.15 9.18
C ILE A 43 17.18 6.50 10.46
N LYS A 44 16.23 7.43 10.40
CA LYS A 44 15.41 7.81 11.57
C LYS A 44 14.56 6.64 12.06
N ILE A 45 13.92 5.92 11.14
CA ILE A 45 13.11 4.74 11.46
C ILE A 45 13.99 3.64 12.06
N GLU A 46 15.18 3.41 11.52
CA GLU A 46 16.14 2.42 12.04
C GLU A 46 16.60 2.79 13.46
N ASP A 47 16.89 4.06 13.76
CA ASP A 47 17.26 4.48 15.10
C ASP A 47 16.14 4.22 16.12
N VAL A 48 14.90 4.57 15.77
CA VAL A 48 13.73 4.26 16.62
C VAL A 48 13.58 2.76 16.83
N PHE A 49 13.71 1.97 15.76
CA PHE A 49 13.62 0.52 15.83
C PHE A 49 14.71 -0.07 16.75
N ARG A 50 15.96 0.36 16.60
CA ARG A 50 17.09 -0.13 17.39
C ARG A 50 16.93 0.18 18.87
N ASP A 51 16.46 1.38 19.19
CA ASP A 51 16.20 1.76 20.58
C ASP A 51 15.06 0.93 21.17
N ALA A 52 13.97 0.75 20.44
CA ALA A 52 12.82 -0.03 20.89
C ALA A 52 13.17 -1.51 21.14
N ILE A 53 13.93 -2.17 20.25
CA ILE A 53 14.37 -3.55 20.50
C ILE A 53 15.37 -3.65 21.65
N ARG A 54 16.20 -2.62 21.88
CA ARG A 54 17.16 -2.60 22.99
C ARG A 54 16.46 -2.42 24.33
N GLU A 55 15.50 -1.50 24.41
CA GLU A 55 14.69 -1.27 25.61
C GLU A 55 13.92 -2.53 26.03
N ARG A 56 13.43 -3.30 25.04
CA ARG A 56 12.68 -4.54 25.25
C ARG A 56 13.55 -5.80 25.35
N ASN A 57 14.87 -5.66 25.21
CA ASN A 57 15.82 -6.77 25.15
C ASN A 57 15.46 -7.83 24.08
N LEU A 58 14.92 -7.39 22.94
CA LEU A 58 14.48 -8.25 21.85
C LEU A 58 15.62 -8.63 20.90
N PRO A 59 15.73 -9.91 20.51
CA PRO A 59 16.64 -10.30 19.44
C PRO A 59 16.21 -9.64 18.12
N ARG A 60 17.15 -9.03 17.39
CA ARG A 60 16.89 -8.35 16.10
C ARG A 60 16.17 -9.23 15.06
N ARG A 61 16.36 -10.56 15.14
CA ARG A 61 15.78 -11.53 14.20
C ARG A 61 14.51 -12.22 14.73
N SER A 62 14.03 -11.84 15.91
CA SER A 62 12.78 -12.35 16.48
C SER A 62 11.58 -11.95 15.61
N SER A 63 10.49 -12.71 15.69
CA SER A 63 9.24 -12.36 15.03
C SER A 63 8.71 -11.02 15.51
N GLU A 64 8.80 -10.77 16.82
CA GLU A 64 8.37 -9.51 17.44
C GLU A 64 9.15 -8.30 16.92
N ALA A 65 10.46 -8.43 16.72
CA ALA A 65 11.26 -7.38 16.09
C ALA A 65 10.85 -7.13 14.62
N LYS A 66 10.44 -8.17 13.88
CA LYS A 66 9.94 -7.99 12.51
C LYS A 66 8.59 -7.26 12.50
N GLU A 67 7.68 -7.64 13.38
CA GLU A 67 6.37 -6.99 13.53
C GLU A 67 6.51 -5.52 13.89
N LEU A 68 7.42 -5.21 14.83
CA LEU A 68 7.75 -3.83 15.19
C LEU A 68 8.27 -3.03 13.99
N ALA A 69 9.17 -3.61 13.19
CA ALA A 69 9.71 -2.95 12.00
C ALA A 69 8.61 -2.67 10.96
N VAL A 70 7.78 -3.67 10.64
CA VAL A 70 6.63 -3.51 9.72
C VAL A 70 5.73 -2.37 10.20
N ARG A 71 5.42 -2.34 11.49
CA ARG A 71 4.54 -1.32 12.06
C ARG A 71 5.12 0.09 11.97
N LEU A 72 6.41 0.25 12.22
CA LEU A 72 7.09 1.54 12.07
C LEU A 72 7.06 2.02 10.62
N PHE A 73 7.23 1.12 9.64
CA PHE A 73 7.08 1.45 8.23
C PHE A 73 5.65 1.87 7.87
N GLU A 74 4.64 1.13 8.34
CA GLU A 74 3.24 1.49 8.14
C GLU A 74 2.91 2.87 8.71
N LEU A 75 3.34 3.17 9.94
CA LEU A 75 3.11 4.46 10.58
C LEU A 75 3.73 5.59 9.76
N TYR A 76 4.98 5.42 9.32
CA TYR A 76 5.66 6.41 8.50
C TYR A 76 4.97 6.64 7.16
N GLN A 77 4.63 5.55 6.46
CA GLN A 77 3.97 5.58 5.17
C GLN A 77 2.57 6.21 5.21
N ASN A 78 1.90 6.11 6.36
CA ASN A 78 0.61 6.75 6.64
C ASN A 78 0.73 8.20 7.17
N GLY A 79 1.94 8.76 7.23
CA GLY A 79 2.17 10.18 7.53
C GLY A 79 2.70 10.50 8.92
N VAL A 80 3.04 9.51 9.74
CA VAL A 80 3.72 9.74 11.04
C VAL A 80 5.22 9.85 10.81
N ASP A 81 5.70 11.04 10.46
CA ASP A 81 7.12 11.30 10.19
C ASP A 81 7.91 11.88 11.39
N ASP A 82 7.20 12.21 12.47
CA ASP A 82 7.80 12.68 13.72
C ASP A 82 8.46 11.53 14.51
N VAL A 83 9.74 11.69 14.83
CA VAL A 83 10.55 10.66 15.53
C VAL A 83 10.06 10.43 16.96
N VAL A 84 9.56 11.47 17.64
CA VAL A 84 9.03 11.35 19.01
C VAL A 84 7.72 10.56 18.98
N ALA A 85 6.85 10.83 18.01
CA ALA A 85 5.62 10.08 17.78
C ALA A 85 5.91 8.61 17.45
N LEU A 86 6.86 8.33 16.54
CA LEU A 86 7.27 6.96 16.22
C LEU A 86 7.81 6.21 17.45
N ARG A 87 8.62 6.87 18.29
CA ARG A 87 9.10 6.28 19.56
C ARG A 87 7.98 6.01 20.54
N ALA A 88 7.03 6.94 20.68
CA ALA A 88 5.89 6.75 21.56
C ALA A 88 5.03 5.57 21.09
N MET A 89 4.74 5.49 19.79
CA MET A 89 4.01 4.37 19.21
C MET A 89 4.75 3.04 19.37
N ALA A 90 6.08 3.05 19.17
CA ALA A 90 6.93 1.88 19.40
C ALA A 90 6.92 1.39 20.85
N LYS A 91 6.48 2.18 21.82
CA LYS A 91 6.35 1.79 23.25
C LYS A 91 4.97 1.24 23.61
N LEU A 92 3.95 1.46 22.76
CA LEU A 92 2.59 0.99 23.00
C LEU A 92 2.39 -0.48 22.60
N PHE A 93 3.32 -1.03 21.83
CA PHE A 93 3.42 -2.46 21.54
C PHE A 93 4.08 -3.22 22.70
#